data_AF-A0A563VLV9-F1
#
_entry.id   AF-A0A563VLV9-F1
#
_cell.length_a   1.000
_cell.length_b   1.000
_cell.length_c   1.000
_cell.angle_alpha   90.00
_cell.angle_beta   90.00
_cell.angle_gamma   90.00
#
_symmetry.space_group_name_H-M   'P 1'
#
loop_
_entity.id
_entity.type
_entity.pdbx_description
1 polymer ?
#
loop_
_entity_poly.entity_id
_entity_poly.type
_entity_poly.pdbx_seq_one_letter_code
_entity_poly.pdbx_strand_id
1 'polypeptide(L)'
;MTLNLTDSWISIKKKQIASGKKIPTQINFNLTTNDLEQIINQRQRFNRLNLSPELLAELRYYSLLQNQTTLELSLTFTTYYVRKQQKIAVIKSIIDLQGKISQQLCRSFLKKPRLLNDLVVSHYWLIGKICDRIHLKYKSKNSLLAWSLSLAIVLIIAPLFFYFLKLNFSPKLIILVAILFLLYLTINFIFKKYLASFLLQQLLFGFFSKNTYRRRLGWLLLQYFG
;
A
#
# COMPACT_ATOMS: atom_id res chain seq x y z
N MET A 1 21.13 6.80 10.59
CA MET A 1 20.55 8.15 10.48
C MET A 1 19.78 8.22 9.16
N THR A 2 18.46 8.08 9.19
CA THR A 2 17.59 8.08 7.99
C THR A 2 16.95 9.46 7.85
N LEU A 3 17.44 10.25 6.89
CA LEU A 3 16.88 11.55 6.56
C LEU A 3 15.47 11.39 5.96
N ASN A 4 14.45 11.91 6.65
CA ASN A 4 13.06 12.02 6.17
C ASN A 4 12.90 13.23 5.23
N LEU A 5 13.63 13.25 4.10
CA LEU A 5 13.67 14.37 3.14
C LEU A 5 12.58 14.32 2.05
N THR A 6 11.66 13.36 2.09
CA THR A 6 10.92 12.92 0.90
C THR A 6 9.55 13.57 0.67
N ASP A 7 8.95 14.18 1.68
CA ASP A 7 7.62 14.79 1.53
C ASP A 7 7.66 16.15 0.81
N SER A 8 8.80 16.84 0.80
CA SER A 8 8.96 18.11 0.06
C SER A 8 9.02 17.92 -1.46
N TRP A 9 9.52 16.78 -1.94
CA TRP A 9 9.71 16.54 -3.37
C TRP A 9 8.47 15.95 -4.03
N ILE A 10 7.68 15.17 -3.30
CA ILE A 10 6.59 14.38 -3.88
C ILE A 10 5.26 14.99 -3.46
N SER A 11 4.47 15.43 -4.45
CA SER A 11 3.12 15.93 -4.20
C SER A 11 2.11 15.15 -5.02
N ILE A 12 0.99 14.78 -4.40
CA ILE A 12 -0.07 13.99 -5.04
C ILE A 12 -1.24 14.90 -5.38
N LYS A 13 -1.56 15.01 -6.68
CA LYS A 13 -2.77 15.68 -7.13
C LYS A 13 -3.92 14.68 -7.19
N LYS A 14 -5.03 15.06 -6.56
CA LYS A 14 -6.25 14.25 -6.49
C LYS A 14 -7.31 14.83 -7.41
N LYS A 15 -8.01 13.97 -8.15
CA LYS A 15 -9.20 14.30 -8.92
C LYS A 15 -10.44 13.84 -8.16
N GLN A 16 -11.47 14.67 -8.13
CA GLN A 16 -12.76 14.26 -7.59
C GLN A 16 -13.50 13.46 -8.66
N ILE A 17 -13.97 12.26 -8.31
CA ILE A 17 -14.83 11.45 -9.17
C ILE A 17 -16.31 11.76 -8.88
N ALA A 18 -17.19 11.32 -9.79
CA ALA A 18 -18.64 11.54 -9.72
C ALA A 18 -19.26 11.11 -8.37
N SER A 19 -18.67 10.13 -7.69
CA SER A 19 -19.08 9.70 -6.34
C SER A 19 -18.67 10.66 -5.21
N GLY A 20 -18.18 11.86 -5.52
CA GLY A 20 -17.68 12.86 -4.56
C GLY A 20 -16.31 12.53 -3.92
N LYS A 21 -15.70 11.39 -4.23
CA LYS A 21 -14.43 10.95 -3.63
C LYS A 21 -13.23 11.55 -4.36
N LYS A 22 -12.19 11.94 -3.61
CA LYS A 22 -10.91 12.41 -4.17
C LYS A 22 -9.94 11.23 -4.34
N ILE A 23 -9.62 10.90 -5.59
CA ILE A 23 -8.70 9.82 -5.96
C ILE A 23 -7.40 10.44 -6.47
N PRO A 24 -6.23 9.96 -6.02
CA PRO A 24 -4.95 10.42 -6.58
C PRO A 24 -4.85 10.02 -8.06
N THR A 25 -4.52 10.96 -8.94
CA THR A 25 -4.40 10.69 -10.39
C THR A 25 -3.03 11.07 -10.93
N GLN A 26 -2.30 11.92 -10.19
CA GLN A 26 -1.01 12.41 -10.62
C GLN A 26 -0.05 12.55 -9.44
N ILE A 27 1.17 12.09 -9.64
CA ILE A 27 2.30 12.21 -8.70
C ILE A 27 3.28 13.19 -9.32
N ASN A 28 3.60 14.25 -8.59
CA ASN A 28 4.47 15.32 -9.03
C ASN A 28 5.77 15.27 -8.24
N PHE A 29 6.90 15.21 -8.95
CA PHE A 29 8.24 15.34 -8.40
C PHE A 29 8.71 16.77 -8.60
N ASN A 30 8.92 17.52 -7.52
CA ASN A 30 9.43 18.88 -7.56
C ASN A 30 10.91 18.81 -7.19
N LEU A 31 11.78 18.88 -8.20
CA LEU A 31 13.22 18.66 -8.04
C LEU A 31 13.98 19.97 -8.27
N THR A 32 14.82 20.34 -7.31
CA THR A 32 15.86 21.35 -7.44
C THR A 32 17.20 20.68 -7.81
N THR A 33 18.24 21.48 -8.08
CA THR A 33 19.59 20.95 -8.31
C THR A 33 20.10 20.14 -7.11
N ASN A 34 19.87 20.62 -5.88
CA ASN A 34 20.29 19.92 -4.67
C ASN A 34 19.56 18.58 -4.51
N ASP A 35 18.27 18.52 -4.87
CA ASP A 35 17.48 17.28 -4.79
C ASP A 35 17.99 16.24 -5.79
N LEU A 36 18.40 16.66 -6.99
CA LEU A 36 18.99 15.76 -8.00
C LEU A 36 20.28 15.13 -7.49
N GLU A 37 21.19 15.92 -6.90
CA GLU A 37 22.43 15.40 -6.32
C GLU A 37 22.13 14.40 -5.19
N GLN A 38 21.16 14.71 -4.33
CA GLN A 38 20.76 13.79 -3.27
C GLN A 38 20.17 12.49 -3.80
N ILE A 39 19.31 12.54 -4.83
CA ILE A 39 18.73 11.35 -5.46
C ILE A 39 19.83 10.49 -6.10
N ILE A 40 20.77 11.11 -6.82
CA ILE A 40 21.89 10.41 -7.44
C ILE A 40 22.74 9.71 -6.37
N ASN A 41 23.07 10.42 -5.28
CA ASN A 41 23.83 9.86 -4.17
C ASN A 41 23.09 8.71 -3.46
N GLN A 42 21.78 8.84 -3.22
CA GLN A 42 20.97 7.78 -2.59
C GLN A 42 20.83 6.55 -3.48
N ARG A 43 20.67 6.75 -4.78
CA ARG A 43 20.63 5.66 -5.77
C ARG A 43 21.91 4.83 -5.71
N GLN A 44 23.07 5.47 -5.62
CA GLN A 44 24.37 4.79 -5.57
C GLN A 44 24.62 4.06 -4.24
N ARG A 45 24.20 4.64 -3.10
CA ARG A 45 24.57 4.12 -1.77
C ARG A 45 23.58 3.11 -1.17
N PHE A 46 22.27 3.35 -1.32
CA PHE A 46 21.26 2.63 -0.52
C PHE A 46 20.16 1.98 -1.35
N ASN A 47 19.96 2.43 -2.59
CA ASN A 47 18.92 1.96 -3.50
C ASN A 47 17.52 1.85 -2.84
N ARG A 48 17.25 2.70 -1.85
CA ARG A 48 16.02 2.72 -1.05
C ARG A 48 15.46 4.13 -1.03
N LEU A 49 14.18 4.24 -1.35
CA LEU A 49 13.39 5.45 -1.14
C LEU A 49 12.55 5.24 0.13
N ASN A 50 12.71 6.13 1.09
CA ASN A 50 11.83 6.20 2.25
C ASN A 50 10.66 7.10 1.87
N LEU A 51 9.44 6.57 1.90
CA LEU A 51 8.23 7.37 1.68
C LEU A 51 7.56 7.55 3.03
N SER A 52 6.95 8.71 3.27
CA SER A 52 6.14 8.87 4.47
C SER A 52 5.00 7.84 4.49
N PRO A 53 4.61 7.35 5.69
CA PRO A 53 3.51 6.40 5.81
C PRO A 53 2.20 6.92 5.21
N GLU A 54 1.99 8.24 5.23
CA GLU A 54 0.80 8.90 4.71
C GLU A 54 0.75 8.84 3.19
N LEU A 55 1.83 9.29 2.53
CA LEU A 55 1.95 9.25 1.07
C LEU A 55 1.83 7.81 0.55
N LEU A 56 2.46 6.86 1.24
CA LEU A 56 2.38 5.45 0.90
C LEU A 56 0.96 4.88 1.08
N ALA A 57 0.23 5.26 2.14
CA ALA A 57 -1.17 4.85 2.32
C ALA A 57 -2.08 5.40 1.20
N GLU A 58 -1.84 6.62 0.72
CA GLU A 58 -2.58 7.20 -0.40
C GLU A 58 -2.31 6.47 -1.72
N LEU A 59 -1.04 6.18 -2.01
CA LEU A 59 -0.64 5.46 -3.22
C LEU A 59 -1.15 4.01 -3.23
N ARG A 60 -1.17 3.35 -2.07
CA ARG A 60 -1.77 2.02 -2.01
C ARG A 60 -3.29 2.06 -2.14
N TYR A 61 -3.95 3.06 -1.54
CA TYR A 61 -5.40 3.26 -1.73
C TYR A 61 -5.77 3.42 -3.21
N TYR A 62 -4.95 4.12 -4.00
CA TYR A 62 -5.09 4.17 -5.46
C TYR A 62 -5.08 2.78 -6.10
N SER A 63 -4.08 1.96 -5.80
CA SER A 63 -3.96 0.61 -6.37
C SER A 63 -5.14 -0.29 -6.01
N LEU A 64 -5.75 -0.12 -4.82
CA LEU A 64 -6.95 -0.85 -4.43
C LEU A 64 -8.17 -0.45 -5.25
N LEU A 65 -8.37 0.86 -5.46
CA LEU A 65 -9.47 1.37 -6.29
C LEU A 65 -9.34 0.85 -7.73
N GLN A 66 -8.13 0.84 -8.25
CA GLN A 66 -7.83 0.35 -9.59
C GLN A 66 -8.23 -1.13 -9.77
N ASN A 67 -7.97 -1.98 -8.78
CA ASN A 67 -8.30 -3.41 -8.85
C ASN A 67 -9.80 -3.72 -8.75
N GLN A 68 -10.62 -2.82 -8.20
CA GLN A 68 -12.05 -3.09 -7.96
C GLN A 68 -13.01 -2.28 -8.82
N THR A 69 -12.52 -1.25 -9.53
CA THR A 69 -13.38 -0.39 -10.35
C THR A 69 -13.05 -0.56 -11.82
N THR A 70 -14.08 -0.55 -12.69
CA THR A 70 -13.94 -0.48 -14.15
C THR A 70 -13.43 0.88 -14.64
N LEU A 71 -12.99 1.76 -13.73
CA LEU A 71 -12.51 3.07 -14.06
C LEU A 71 -11.14 2.95 -14.71
N GLU A 72 -11.01 3.44 -15.95
CA GLU A 72 -9.74 3.59 -16.66
C GLU A 72 -8.86 4.67 -16.00
N LEU A 73 -8.31 4.34 -14.83
CA LEU A 73 -7.45 5.22 -14.08
C LEU A 73 -6.00 4.98 -14.51
N SER A 74 -5.46 5.87 -15.34
CA SER A 74 -4.02 5.96 -15.60
C SER A 74 -3.32 6.76 -14.49
N LEU A 75 -2.12 6.34 -14.11
CA LEU A 75 -1.30 7.07 -13.14
C LEU A 75 -0.32 7.98 -13.90
N THR A 76 -0.44 9.28 -13.69
CA THR A 76 0.48 10.26 -14.31
C THR A 76 1.60 10.62 -13.34
N PHE A 77 2.84 10.48 -13.76
CA PHE A 77 4.01 10.98 -13.06
C PHE A 77 4.53 12.22 -13.77
N THR A 78 4.84 13.28 -13.04
CA THR A 78 5.36 14.51 -13.63
C THR A 78 6.55 15.03 -12.85
N THR A 79 7.71 15.15 -13.48
CA THR A 79 8.86 15.83 -12.90
C THR A 79 8.85 17.29 -13.30
N TYR A 80 8.88 18.14 -12.29
CA TYR A 80 9.11 19.57 -12.39
C TYR A 80 10.53 19.88 -11.95
N TYR A 81 11.23 20.70 -12.73
CA TYR A 81 12.49 21.30 -12.30
C TYR A 81 12.21 22.70 -11.74
N VAL A 82 12.65 22.93 -10.51
CA VAL A 82 12.43 24.17 -9.77
C VAL A 82 13.72 24.98 -9.75
N ARG A 83 13.71 26.16 -10.37
CA ARG A 83 14.86 27.08 -10.41
C ARG A 83 14.40 28.51 -10.29
N LYS A 84 15.00 29.27 -9.36
CA LYS A 84 14.71 30.70 -9.15
C LYS A 84 13.19 30.99 -9.10
N GLN A 85 12.46 30.23 -8.27
CA GLN A 85 11.00 30.29 -8.10
C GLN A 85 10.15 29.87 -9.32
N GLN A 86 10.75 29.57 -10.48
CA GLN A 86 10.04 29.00 -11.62
C GLN A 86 9.97 27.49 -11.50
N LYS A 87 8.77 26.95 -11.71
CA LYS A 87 8.48 25.51 -11.72
C LYS A 87 8.13 25.08 -13.14
N ILE A 88 9.03 24.34 -13.78
CA ILE A 88 8.89 23.94 -15.20
C ILE A 88 8.66 22.43 -15.27
N ALA A 89 7.57 21.99 -15.90
CA ALA A 89 7.35 20.57 -16.17
C ALA A 89 8.37 20.09 -17.20
N VAL A 90 9.23 19.16 -16.83
CA VAL A 90 10.30 18.64 -17.70
C VAL A 90 9.92 17.30 -18.28
N ILE A 91 9.36 16.40 -17.47
CA ILE A 91 9.06 15.02 -17.86
C ILE A 91 7.65 14.70 -17.39
N LYS A 92 6.85 14.11 -18.27
CA LYS A 92 5.55 13.53 -17.92
C LYS A 92 5.50 12.11 -18.44
N SER A 93 5.28 11.15 -17.54
CA SER A 93 5.06 9.75 -17.87
C SER A 93 3.66 9.37 -17.46
N ILE A 94 2.89 8.76 -18.35
CA ILE A 94 1.56 8.23 -18.05
C ILE A 94 1.66 6.72 -18.18
N ILE A 95 1.31 6.00 -17.11
CA ILE A 95 1.25 4.54 -17.08
C ILE A 95 -0.23 4.16 -17.11
N ASP A 96 -0.65 3.46 -18.15
CA ASP A 96 -2.01 2.93 -18.28
C ASP A 96 -2.16 1.57 -17.59
N LEU A 97 -3.39 1.03 -17.63
CA LEU A 97 -3.75 -0.25 -17.00
C LEU A 97 -3.04 -1.45 -17.64
N GLN A 98 -2.72 -1.34 -18.92
CA GLN A 98 -2.04 -2.36 -19.70
C GLN A 98 -0.51 -2.29 -19.50
N GLY A 99 -0.03 -1.35 -18.70
CA GLY A 99 1.40 -1.13 -18.47
C GLY A 99 2.09 -0.41 -19.62
N LYS A 100 1.35 0.14 -20.59
CA LYS A 100 1.90 1.00 -21.63
C LYS A 100 2.30 2.32 -20.99
N ILE A 101 3.53 2.72 -21.27
CA ILE A 101 4.10 3.96 -20.78
C ILE A 101 4.14 4.95 -21.93
N SER A 102 3.42 6.06 -21.82
CA SER A 102 3.54 7.19 -22.74
C SER A 102 4.29 8.33 -22.07
N GLN A 103 5.17 8.99 -22.82
CA GLN A 103 6.15 9.92 -22.25
C GLN A 103 6.22 11.21 -23.05
N GLN A 104 6.36 12.32 -22.33
CA GLN A 104 6.52 13.66 -22.89
C GLN A 104 7.69 14.36 -22.21
N LEU A 105 8.55 14.97 -23.01
CA LEU A 105 9.75 15.67 -22.58
C LEU A 105 9.68 17.14 -23.01
N CYS A 106 10.11 18.05 -22.13
CA CYS A 106 10.13 19.46 -22.44
C CYS A 106 11.27 19.79 -23.41
N ARG A 107 10.92 20.31 -24.60
CA ARG A 107 11.87 20.63 -25.67
C ARG A 107 12.99 21.58 -25.24
N SER A 108 12.72 22.50 -24.31
CA SER A 108 13.72 23.48 -23.83
C SER A 108 14.88 22.84 -23.07
N PHE A 109 14.69 21.65 -22.49
CA PHE A 109 15.73 20.91 -21.78
C PHE A 109 16.60 20.03 -22.68
N LEU A 110 16.21 19.82 -23.95
CA LEU A 110 17.04 19.12 -24.94
C LEU A 110 18.37 19.83 -25.20
N LYS A 111 18.40 21.16 -25.02
CA LYS A 111 19.63 21.97 -25.14
C LYS A 111 20.63 21.78 -23.99
N LYS A 112 20.24 21.04 -22.94
CA LYS A 112 21.05 20.80 -21.72
C LYS A 112 21.12 19.30 -21.43
N PRO A 113 21.89 18.53 -22.20
CA PRO A 113 21.83 17.06 -22.20
C PRO A 113 22.20 16.44 -20.85
N ARG A 114 23.18 17.01 -20.12
CA ARG A 114 23.58 16.51 -18.79
C ARG A 114 22.44 16.64 -17.77
N LEU A 115 21.90 17.84 -17.62
CA LEU A 115 20.78 18.10 -16.69
C LEU A 115 19.54 17.28 -17.06
N LEU A 116 19.25 17.16 -18.36
CA LEU A 116 18.14 16.33 -18.83
C LEU A 116 18.34 14.87 -18.45
N ASN A 117 19.55 14.32 -18.65
CA ASN A 117 19.86 12.96 -18.26
C ASN A 117 19.66 12.73 -16.76
N ASP A 118 20.15 13.63 -15.92
CA ASP A 118 19.99 13.53 -14.46
C ASP A 118 18.51 13.56 -14.05
N LEU A 119 17.71 14.41 -14.69
CA LEU A 119 16.26 14.49 -14.47
C LEU A 119 15.53 13.23 -14.92
N VAL A 120 15.89 12.68 -16.09
CA VAL A 120 15.29 11.46 -16.66
C VAL A 120 15.60 10.25 -15.78
N VAL A 121 16.86 10.08 -15.43
CA VAL A 121 17.32 9.00 -14.56
C VAL A 121 16.66 9.07 -13.19
N SER A 122 16.60 10.27 -12.60
CA SER A 122 15.93 10.49 -11.31
C SER A 122 14.43 10.20 -11.40
N HIS A 123 13.77 10.63 -12.49
CA HIS A 123 12.34 10.40 -12.72
C HIS A 123 12.00 8.91 -12.74
N TYR A 124 12.68 8.10 -13.56
CA TYR A 124 12.38 6.67 -13.62
C TYR A 124 12.77 5.92 -12.35
N TRP A 125 13.88 6.31 -11.71
CA TRP A 125 14.25 5.69 -10.44
C TRP A 125 13.17 5.94 -9.37
N LEU A 126 12.66 7.17 -9.27
CA LEU A 126 11.55 7.49 -8.35
C LEU A 126 10.28 6.72 -8.67
N ILE A 127 9.89 6.64 -9.96
CA ILE A 127 8.75 5.84 -10.40
C ILE A 127 8.91 4.38 -9.98
N GLY A 128 10.05 3.76 -10.32
CA GLY A 128 10.32 2.36 -9.98
C GLY A 128 10.21 2.12 -8.48
N LYS A 129 10.80 2.98 -7.66
CA LYS A 129 10.72 2.86 -6.19
C LYS A 129 9.33 3.06 -5.64
N ILE A 130 8.52 3.92 -6.24
CA ILE A 130 7.12 4.09 -5.86
C ILE A 130 6.33 2.84 -6.24
N CYS A 131 6.44 2.35 -7.47
CA CYS A 131 5.78 1.14 -7.95
C CYS A 131 6.12 -0.07 -7.08
N ASP A 132 7.40 -0.28 -6.76
CA ASP A 132 7.88 -1.36 -5.87
C ASP A 132 7.19 -1.36 -4.50
N ARG A 133 6.83 -0.18 -3.98
CA ARG A 133 6.21 0.01 -2.66
C ARG A 133 4.69 -0.02 -2.69
N ILE A 134 4.10 0.22 -3.87
CA ILE A 134 2.65 0.14 -4.11
C ILE A 134 2.20 -1.31 -4.17
N HIS A 135 3.02 -2.23 -4.70
CA HIS A 135 2.63 -3.64 -4.84
C HIS A 135 2.07 -4.24 -3.53
N LEU A 136 0.86 -4.75 -3.66
CA LEU A 136 0.05 -5.46 -2.67
C LEU A 136 0.67 -6.81 -2.32
N LYS A 137 1.81 -6.81 -1.63
CA LYS A 137 2.34 -8.04 -1.02
C LYS A 137 1.59 -8.28 0.28
N TYR A 138 0.44 -8.92 0.17
CA TYR A 138 -0.20 -9.57 1.31
C TYR A 138 0.71 -10.72 1.75
N LYS A 139 1.28 -10.59 2.94
CA LYS A 139 1.93 -11.70 3.62
C LYS A 139 1.13 -11.93 4.89
N SER A 140 0.25 -12.92 4.85
CA SER A 140 -0.46 -13.46 6.01
C SER A 140 0.53 -13.74 7.11
N LYS A 141 0.63 -12.80 8.06
CA LYS A 141 1.70 -12.84 9.04
C LYS A 141 1.32 -13.53 10.33
N ASN A 142 0.04 -13.74 10.63
CA ASN A 142 -0.30 -14.25 11.96
C ASN A 142 -1.42 -15.28 11.99
N SER A 143 -1.01 -16.54 12.19
CA SER A 143 -1.82 -17.60 12.77
C SER A 143 -2.18 -17.34 14.24
N LEU A 144 -1.47 -16.43 14.93
CA LEU A 144 -1.58 -16.18 16.38
C LEU A 144 -2.97 -15.70 16.81
N LEU A 145 -3.60 -14.81 16.05
CA LEU A 145 -4.93 -14.29 16.38
C LEU A 145 -6.04 -15.35 16.16
N ALA A 146 -5.89 -16.19 15.13
CA ALA A 146 -6.76 -17.35 14.93
C ALA A 146 -6.56 -18.39 16.04
N TRP A 147 -5.32 -18.57 16.52
CA TRP A 147 -5.01 -19.41 17.67
C TRP A 147 -5.63 -18.86 18.96
N SER A 148 -5.48 -17.57 19.26
CA SER A 148 -6.04 -16.98 20.47
C SER A 148 -7.56 -17.05 20.49
N LEU A 149 -8.22 -16.83 19.34
CA LEU A 149 -9.67 -16.90 19.24
C LEU A 149 -10.18 -18.34 19.38
N SER A 150 -9.51 -19.31 18.72
CA SER A 150 -9.86 -20.73 18.86
C SER A 150 -9.71 -21.18 20.31
N LEU A 151 -8.61 -20.80 20.97
CA LEU A 151 -8.33 -21.17 22.35
C LEU A 151 -9.35 -20.56 23.32
N ALA A 152 -9.74 -19.30 23.13
CA ALA A 152 -10.79 -18.65 23.93
C ALA A 152 -12.15 -19.35 23.80
N ILE A 153 -12.55 -19.73 22.58
CA ILE A 153 -13.80 -20.45 22.32
C ILE A 153 -13.77 -21.83 23.01
N VAL A 154 -12.67 -22.56 22.89
CA VAL A 154 -12.51 -23.87 23.53
C VAL A 154 -12.54 -23.75 25.04
N LEU A 155 -11.93 -22.72 25.63
CA LEU A 155 -11.92 -22.49 27.08
C LEU A 155 -13.33 -22.29 27.66
N ILE A 156 -14.22 -21.66 26.89
CA ILE A 156 -15.62 -21.45 27.26
C ILE A 156 -16.44 -22.74 27.12
N ILE A 157 -16.19 -23.54 26.08
CA ILE A 157 -16.96 -24.76 25.79
C ILE A 157 -16.47 -25.97 26.60
N ALA A 158 -15.18 -26.01 26.96
CA ALA A 158 -14.56 -27.09 27.73
C ALA A 158 -15.30 -27.48 29.01
N PRO A 159 -15.70 -26.55 29.92
CA PRO A 159 -16.42 -26.92 31.14
C PRO A 159 -17.80 -27.53 30.86
N LEU A 160 -18.52 -27.04 29.86
CA LEU A 160 -19.79 -27.64 29.40
C LEU A 160 -19.58 -29.05 28.86
N PHE A 161 -18.52 -29.25 28.06
CA PHE A 161 -18.19 -30.55 27.48
C PHE A 161 -17.79 -31.58 28.56
N PHE A 162 -17.04 -31.14 29.57
CA PHE A 162 -16.64 -31.98 30.70
C PHE A 162 -17.82 -32.37 31.60
N TYR A 163 -18.78 -31.46 31.76
CA TYR A 163 -19.98 -31.68 32.58
C TYR A 163 -20.98 -32.64 31.90
N PHE A 164 -21.21 -32.50 30.59
CA PHE A 164 -22.26 -33.26 29.90
C PHE A 164 -21.84 -34.65 29.40
N LEU A 165 -20.58 -34.87 29.01
CA LEU A 165 -20.18 -36.18 28.51
C LEU A 165 -19.72 -37.10 29.64
N LYS A 166 -20.40 -38.24 29.84
CA LYS A 166 -19.97 -39.33 30.73
C LYS A 166 -18.91 -40.24 30.10
N LEU A 167 -17.89 -39.64 29.47
CA LEU A 167 -16.72 -40.35 28.95
C LEU A 167 -15.56 -40.34 29.95
N ASN A 168 -14.67 -41.32 29.82
CA ASN A 168 -13.38 -41.33 30.50
C ASN A 168 -12.55 -40.09 30.14
N PHE A 169 -11.61 -39.72 31.00
CA PHE A 169 -10.82 -38.49 30.86
C PHE A 169 -9.99 -38.44 29.56
N SER A 170 -9.37 -39.55 29.16
CA SER A 170 -8.48 -39.62 27.99
C SER A 170 -9.18 -39.33 26.65
N PRO A 171 -10.32 -39.96 26.28
CA PRO A 171 -11.01 -39.65 25.02
C PRO A 171 -11.56 -38.22 24.98
N LYS A 172 -11.94 -37.64 26.12
CA LYS A 172 -12.41 -36.24 26.18
C LYS A 172 -11.33 -35.25 25.73
N LEU A 173 -10.08 -35.45 26.16
CA LEU A 173 -8.97 -34.60 25.76
C LEU A 173 -8.67 -34.69 24.26
N ILE A 174 -8.71 -35.90 23.69
CA ILE A 174 -8.48 -36.09 22.24
C ILE A 174 -9.54 -35.34 21.44
N ILE A 175 -10.81 -35.46 21.81
CA ILE A 175 -11.91 -34.76 21.15
C ILE A 175 -11.76 -33.24 21.29
N LEU A 176 -11.35 -32.75 22.46
CA LEU A 176 -11.17 -31.33 22.72
C LEU A 176 -10.02 -30.73 21.89
N VAL A 177 -8.90 -31.45 21.75
CA VAL A 177 -7.79 -31.04 20.87
C VAL A 177 -8.21 -31.06 19.41
N ALA A 178 -8.99 -32.07 18.98
CA ALA A 178 -9.52 -32.13 17.62
C ALA A 178 -10.46 -30.96 17.31
N ILE A 179 -11.37 -30.61 18.24
CA ILE A 179 -12.25 -29.45 18.13
C ILE A 179 -11.44 -28.15 18.05
N LEU A 180 -10.42 -27.98 18.89
CA LEU A 180 -9.55 -26.80 18.87
C LEU A 180 -8.86 -26.63 17.51
N PHE A 181 -8.36 -27.72 16.94
CA PHE A 181 -7.71 -27.70 15.63
C PHE A 181 -8.70 -27.37 14.51
N LEU A 182 -9.91 -27.93 14.56
CA LEU A 182 -10.95 -27.72 13.56
C LEU A 182 -11.51 -26.29 13.61
N LEU A 183 -11.68 -25.73 14.81
CA LEU A 183 -11.99 -24.32 15.04
C LEU A 183 -10.90 -23.41 14.51
N TYR A 184 -9.63 -23.73 14.78
CA TYR A 184 -8.50 -22.96 14.25
C TYR A 184 -8.53 -22.92 12.71
N LEU A 185 -8.75 -24.06 12.05
CA LEU A 185 -8.83 -24.14 10.58
C LEU A 185 -9.99 -23.32 10.02
N THR A 186 -11.19 -23.46 10.60
CA THR A 186 -12.39 -22.73 10.16
C THR A 186 -12.26 -21.22 10.36
N ILE A 187 -11.78 -20.79 11.52
CA ILE A 187 -11.53 -19.38 11.83
C ILE A 187 -10.50 -18.80 10.86
N ASN A 188 -9.39 -19.51 10.61
CA ASN A 188 -8.35 -19.07 9.68
C ASN A 188 -8.89 -18.99 8.23
N PHE A 189 -9.72 -19.95 7.82
CA PHE A 189 -10.37 -19.93 6.51
C PHE A 189 -11.33 -18.73 6.36
N ILE A 190 -12.17 -18.48 7.37
CA ILE A 190 -13.11 -17.34 7.38
C ILE A 190 -12.35 -16.01 7.37
N PHE A 191 -11.30 -15.87 8.18
CA PHE A 191 -10.47 -14.66 8.21
C PHE A 191 -9.86 -14.37 6.84
N LYS A 192 -9.26 -15.38 6.20
CA LYS A 192 -8.65 -15.21 4.86
C LYS A 192 -9.68 -14.84 3.80
N LYS A 193 -10.85 -15.48 3.81
CA LYS A 193 -11.85 -15.30 2.74
C LYS A 193 -12.69 -14.04 2.93
N TYR A 194 -13.21 -13.81 4.13
CA TYR A 194 -14.21 -12.77 4.38
C TYR A 194 -13.60 -11.50 4.97
N LEU A 195 -12.64 -11.61 5.90
CA LEU A 195 -12.10 -10.43 6.56
C LEU A 195 -11.24 -9.58 5.63
N ALA A 196 -10.44 -10.20 4.77
CA ALA A 196 -9.69 -9.48 3.74
C ALA A 196 -10.63 -8.71 2.80
N SER A 197 -11.68 -9.37 2.30
CA SER A 197 -12.69 -8.74 1.43
C SER A 197 -13.45 -7.60 2.15
N PHE A 198 -13.84 -7.82 3.41
CA PHE A 198 -14.51 -6.81 4.22
C PHE A 198 -13.60 -5.61 4.52
N LEU A 199 -12.33 -5.84 4.87
CA LEU A 199 -11.35 -4.77 5.09
C LEU A 199 -11.07 -4.00 3.80
N LEU A 200 -11.02 -4.67 2.64
CA LEU A 200 -10.93 -4.04 1.33
C LEU A 200 -12.15 -3.15 1.05
N GLN A 201 -13.36 -3.65 1.29
CA GLN A 201 -14.59 -2.87 1.14
C GLN A 201 -14.63 -1.67 2.10
N GLN A 202 -14.18 -1.83 3.35
CA GLN A 202 -14.10 -0.73 4.32
C GLN A 202 -13.02 0.30 3.95
N LEU A 203 -11.90 -0.14 3.37
CA LEU A 203 -10.85 0.73 2.84
C LEU A 203 -11.33 1.52 1.63
N LEU A 204 -12.15 0.93 0.76
CA LEU A 204 -12.60 1.53 -0.50
C LEU A 204 -13.87 2.38 -0.37
N PHE A 205 -14.85 1.88 0.38
CA PHE A 205 -16.19 2.45 0.46
C PHE A 205 -16.61 2.83 1.87
N GLY A 206 -16.05 2.17 2.88
CA GLY A 206 -16.46 2.33 4.26
C GLY A 206 -15.66 3.36 5.07
N PHE A 207 -15.58 3.08 6.37
CA PHE A 207 -15.06 3.99 7.39
C PHE A 207 -13.58 4.35 7.19
N PHE A 208 -12.78 3.39 6.69
CA PHE A 208 -11.35 3.59 6.48
C PHE A 208 -11.04 4.44 5.25
N SER A 209 -11.99 4.65 4.34
CA SER A 209 -11.77 5.43 3.11
C SER A 209 -11.70 6.95 3.33
N LYS A 210 -12.24 7.46 4.45
CA LYS A 210 -12.47 8.91 4.66
C LYS A 210 -11.26 9.73 5.11
N ASN A 211 -10.28 9.15 5.81
CA ASN A 211 -9.15 9.89 6.39
C ASN A 211 -7.84 9.11 6.19
N THR A 212 -6.73 9.80 5.88
CA THR A 212 -5.39 9.23 5.69
C THR A 212 -4.93 8.40 6.90
N TYR A 213 -5.21 8.85 8.12
CA TYR A 213 -4.90 8.06 9.33
C TYR A 213 -5.71 6.75 9.40
N ARG A 214 -7.00 6.83 9.08
CA ARG A 214 -7.90 5.66 9.04
C ARG A 214 -7.53 4.70 7.90
N ARG A 215 -7.07 5.22 6.75
CA ARG A 215 -6.52 4.41 5.65
C ARG A 215 -5.27 3.67 6.13
N ARG A 216 -4.37 4.33 6.86
CA ARG A 216 -3.18 3.69 7.44
C ARG A 216 -3.56 2.55 8.38
N LEU A 217 -4.54 2.76 9.27
CA LEU A 217 -5.04 1.69 10.14
C LEU A 217 -5.66 0.54 9.36
N GLY A 218 -6.54 0.84 8.40
CA GLY A 218 -7.13 -0.16 7.51
C GLY A 218 -6.05 -0.98 6.79
N TRP A 219 -4.98 -0.33 6.31
CA TRP A 219 -3.82 -1.00 5.70
C TRP A 219 -3.03 -1.87 6.67
N LEU A 220 -2.82 -1.43 7.91
CA LEU A 220 -2.14 -2.23 8.91
C LEU A 220 -2.95 -3.48 9.27
N LEU A 221 -4.26 -3.33 9.45
CA LEU A 221 -5.18 -4.45 9.66
C LEU A 221 -5.14 -5.39 8.46
N LEU A 222 -5.18 -4.84 7.26
CA LEU A 222 -5.13 -5.61 6.02
C LEU A 222 -3.81 -6.40 5.89
N GLN A 223 -2.65 -5.79 6.16
CA GLN A 223 -1.37 -6.51 6.22
C GLN A 223 -1.29 -7.54 7.35
N TYR A 224 -2.06 -7.34 8.42
CA TYR A 224 -2.10 -8.28 9.54
C TYR A 224 -2.95 -9.51 9.20
N PHE A 225 -4.08 -9.32 8.50
CA PHE A 225 -5.12 -10.34 8.34
C PHE A 225 -5.14 -11.11 7.01
N GLY A 226 -4.54 -10.61 5.93
CA GLY A 226 -4.37 -11.41 4.71
C GLY A 226 -2.92 -11.74 4.43
#